data_AF-A0A7C0X633-F1
#
_entry.id   AF-A0A7C0X633-F1
#
_cell.length_a   1.000
_cell.length_b   1.000
_cell.length_c   1.000
_cell.angle_alpha   90.00
_cell.angle_beta   90.00
_cell.angle_gamma   90.00
#
_symmetry.space_group_name_H-M   'P 1'
#
loop_
_entity.id
_entity.type
_entity.pdbx_description
1 polymer ?
#
loop_
_entity_poly.entity_id
_entity_poly.type
_entity_poly.pdbx_seq_one_letter_code
_entity_poly.pdbx_strand_id
1 'polypeptide(L)'
;MIMPRGGFSDYKSFLHELGHALHYGFANSKYPMEYLYLGDNAVTEAYAFTFDHMMVNPLWVKRYLSLKDPQLFTRYSITYSIFMLRRYGAKIRYELIFHRDGKDSDMRMTYSDLLRKSTLMKQNDVNYLQDIDANMYVASYLRAWILEAQLNMYLTENYDEDWFRNPKASNFMLDLFSMGQKYTADEIARQLGYKGLEVEYMWRRLINTLNDL
;
A
#
# COMPACT_ATOMS: atom_id res chain seq x y z
N MET A 1 10.54 6.84 12.97
CA MET A 1 10.43 6.22 14.30
C MET A 1 8.95 6.09 14.63
N ILE A 2 8.43 4.87 14.74
CA ILE A 2 7.06 4.65 15.21
C ILE A 2 7.04 5.03 16.70
N MET A 3 6.22 6.00 17.09
CA MET A 3 5.94 6.28 18.50
C MET A 3 4.68 5.50 18.88
N PRO A 4 4.79 4.40 19.66
CA PRO A 4 3.64 3.57 19.98
C PRO A 4 2.62 4.37 20.80
N ARG A 5 1.35 4.35 20.38
CA ARG A 5 0.19 4.95 21.06
C ARG A 5 -0.85 3.90 21.49
N GLY A 6 -0.67 2.66 21.09
CA GLY A 6 -1.58 1.53 21.27
C GLY A 6 -2.62 1.40 20.15
N GLY A 7 -3.24 0.21 20.09
CA GLY A 7 -4.36 -0.07 19.18
C GLY A 7 -3.95 -0.49 17.77
N PHE A 8 -4.94 -0.56 16.88
CA PHE A 8 -4.76 -1.13 15.54
C PHE A 8 -3.82 -0.31 14.65
N SER A 9 -3.71 1.01 14.88
CA SER A 9 -2.81 1.89 14.12
C SER A 9 -1.35 1.51 14.33
N ASP A 10 -0.99 1.11 15.54
CA ASP A 10 0.36 0.68 15.88
C ASP A 10 0.66 -0.68 15.26
N TYR A 11 -0.28 -1.63 15.31
CA TYR A 11 -0.13 -2.91 14.63
C TYR A 11 0.06 -2.73 13.12
N LYS A 12 -0.76 -1.90 12.48
CA LYS A 12 -0.61 -1.60 11.06
C LYS A 12 0.77 -0.99 10.76
N SER A 13 1.16 0.03 11.52
CA SER A 13 2.46 0.70 11.33
C SER A 13 3.62 -0.27 11.55
N PHE A 14 3.56 -1.10 12.59
CA PHE A 14 4.56 -2.13 12.85
C PHE A 14 4.68 -3.13 11.70
N LEU A 15 3.57 -3.66 11.20
CA LEU A 15 3.56 -4.60 10.07
C LEU A 15 4.10 -3.96 8.79
N HIS A 16 3.79 -2.69 8.56
CA HIS A 16 4.32 -1.93 7.43
C HIS A 16 5.86 -1.84 7.49
N GLU A 17 6.40 -1.37 8.62
CA GLU A 17 7.85 -1.29 8.82
C GLU A 17 8.53 -2.66 8.87
N LEU A 18 7.83 -3.71 9.34
CA LEU A 18 8.31 -5.08 9.26
C LEU A 18 8.52 -5.49 7.80
N GLY A 19 7.61 -5.15 6.89
CA GLY A 19 7.78 -5.45 5.47
C GLY A 19 8.99 -4.74 4.86
N HIS A 20 9.25 -3.48 5.22
CA HIS A 20 10.50 -2.81 4.85
C HIS A 20 11.73 -3.53 5.42
N ALA A 21 11.71 -3.86 6.72
CA ALA A 21 12.82 -4.51 7.40
C ALA A 21 13.14 -5.88 6.80
N LEU A 22 12.11 -6.67 6.45
CA LEU A 22 12.28 -7.96 5.79
C LEU A 22 12.83 -7.78 4.37
N HIS A 23 12.28 -6.85 3.59
CA HIS A 23 12.76 -6.58 2.25
C HIS A 23 14.26 -6.21 2.24
N TYR A 24 14.66 -5.21 3.02
CA TYR A 24 16.06 -4.78 3.07
C TYR A 24 16.97 -5.79 3.77
N GLY A 25 16.46 -6.51 4.77
CA GLY A 25 17.22 -7.53 5.50
C GLY A 25 17.54 -8.77 4.68
N PHE A 26 16.70 -9.12 3.70
CA PHE A 26 16.89 -10.27 2.82
C PHE A 26 17.36 -9.92 1.41
N ALA A 27 17.53 -8.64 1.09
CA ALA A 27 18.11 -8.20 -0.18
C ALA A 27 19.53 -8.77 -0.36
N ASN A 28 19.88 -9.16 -1.59
CA ASN A 28 21.20 -9.70 -1.89
C ASN A 28 22.28 -8.62 -1.75
N SER A 29 23.10 -8.73 -0.70
CA SER A 29 24.17 -7.77 -0.37
C SER A 29 25.27 -7.63 -1.43
N LYS A 30 25.31 -8.52 -2.43
CA LYS A 30 26.22 -8.40 -3.57
C LYS A 30 25.71 -7.47 -4.66
N TYR A 31 24.46 -7.02 -4.60
CA TYR A 31 23.95 -6.05 -5.56
C TYR A 31 24.58 -4.66 -5.36
N PRO A 32 24.74 -3.90 -6.45
CA PRO A 32 25.17 -2.52 -6.36
C PRO A 32 24.15 -1.69 -5.59
N MET A 33 24.62 -0.61 -4.96
CA MET A 33 23.85 0.26 -4.07
C MET A 33 22.57 0.78 -4.74
N GLU A 34 22.62 1.03 -6.04
CA GLU A 34 21.49 1.48 -6.85
C GLU A 34 20.31 0.50 -6.81
N TYR A 35 20.57 -0.79 -6.85
CA TYR A 35 19.53 -1.84 -6.76
C TYR A 35 19.11 -2.12 -5.32
N LEU A 36 19.84 -1.62 -4.32
CA LEU A 36 19.49 -1.79 -2.92
C LEU A 36 18.70 -0.60 -2.38
N TYR A 37 18.92 0.62 -2.88
CA TYR A 37 18.40 1.85 -2.25
C TYR A 37 17.87 2.93 -3.20
N LEU A 38 18.19 2.88 -4.50
CA LEU A 38 17.82 3.95 -5.46
C LEU A 38 16.84 3.47 -6.55
N GLY A 39 16.32 2.26 -6.40
CA GLY A 39 15.34 1.71 -7.32
C GLY A 39 13.93 2.27 -7.10
N ASP A 40 12.96 1.56 -7.63
CA ASP A 40 11.56 1.95 -7.56
C ASP A 40 10.99 1.77 -6.13
N ASN A 41 10.70 2.87 -5.44
CA ASN A 41 10.17 2.82 -4.07
C ASN A 41 8.77 2.18 -3.98
N ALA A 42 8.02 2.09 -5.08
CA ALA A 42 6.77 1.35 -5.09
C ALA A 42 6.98 -0.14 -4.74
N VAL A 43 8.16 -0.71 -4.98
CA VAL A 43 8.49 -2.09 -4.66
C VAL A 43 8.56 -2.31 -3.15
N THR A 44 9.36 -1.51 -2.44
CA THR A 44 9.48 -1.68 -1.00
C THR A 44 8.18 -1.36 -0.28
N GLU A 45 7.42 -0.39 -0.79
CA GLU A 45 6.09 -0.05 -0.28
C GLU A 45 5.08 -1.19 -0.52
N ALA A 46 5.13 -1.87 -1.67
CA ALA A 46 4.25 -3.00 -1.95
C ALA A 46 4.50 -4.16 -0.98
N TYR A 47 5.77 -4.41 -0.66
CA TYR A 47 6.13 -5.40 0.34
C TYR A 47 5.69 -4.99 1.75
N ALA A 48 5.85 -3.72 2.14
CA ALA A 48 5.31 -3.18 3.37
C ALA A 48 3.79 -3.35 3.47
N PHE A 49 3.05 -2.96 2.42
CA PHE A 49 1.60 -3.15 2.33
C PHE A 49 1.17 -4.61 2.38
N THR A 50 1.97 -5.55 1.84
CA THR A 50 1.64 -6.98 1.89
C THR A 50 1.46 -7.47 3.33
N PHE A 51 2.23 -6.93 4.27
CA PHE A 51 2.09 -7.24 5.70
C PHE A 51 1.04 -6.37 6.38
N ASP A 52 1.00 -5.06 6.12
CA ASP A 52 0.04 -4.19 6.82
C ASP A 52 -1.43 -4.47 6.42
N HIS A 53 -1.65 -5.00 5.21
CA HIS A 53 -2.95 -5.44 4.71
C HIS A 53 -3.38 -6.79 5.29
N MET A 54 -2.59 -7.43 6.15
CA MET A 54 -3.12 -8.47 7.04
C MET A 54 -4.26 -7.95 7.92
N MET A 55 -4.27 -6.63 8.22
CA MET A 55 -5.35 -5.98 8.96
C MET A 55 -6.67 -5.87 8.16
N VAL A 56 -6.64 -6.10 6.84
CA VAL A 56 -7.85 -6.20 5.99
C VAL A 56 -8.17 -7.64 5.57
N ASN A 57 -7.34 -8.62 5.93
CA ASN A 57 -7.58 -10.03 5.63
C ASN A 57 -8.48 -10.67 6.72
N PRO A 58 -9.70 -11.13 6.39
CA PRO A 58 -10.65 -11.64 7.39
C PRO A 58 -10.15 -12.89 8.11
N LEU A 59 -9.41 -13.77 7.43
CA LEU A 59 -8.84 -14.99 8.03
C LEU A 59 -7.74 -14.65 9.02
N TRP A 60 -6.88 -13.70 8.68
CA TRP A 60 -5.81 -13.25 9.57
C TRP A 60 -6.37 -12.54 10.79
N VAL A 61 -7.30 -11.58 10.60
CA VAL A 61 -7.96 -10.84 11.68
C VAL A 61 -8.66 -11.80 12.65
N LYS A 62 -9.47 -12.73 12.13
CA LYS A 62 -10.20 -13.73 12.93
C LYS A 62 -9.25 -14.62 13.74
N ARG A 63 -8.09 -14.96 13.17
CA ARG A 63 -7.13 -15.89 13.77
C ARG A 63 -6.25 -15.25 14.83
N TYR A 64 -5.76 -14.03 14.60
CA TYR A 64 -4.65 -13.49 15.39
C TYR A 64 -5.02 -12.32 16.31
N LEU A 65 -6.11 -11.59 16.04
CA LEU A 65 -6.42 -10.40 16.83
C LEU A 65 -7.38 -10.65 18.01
N SER A 66 -7.96 -11.85 18.12
CA SER A 66 -8.86 -12.25 19.22
C SER A 66 -9.94 -11.20 19.55
N LEU A 67 -10.44 -10.52 18.52
CA LEU A 67 -11.43 -9.46 18.66
C LEU A 67 -12.80 -10.04 18.98
N LYS A 68 -13.60 -9.30 19.76
CA LYS A 68 -15.01 -9.66 20.02
C LYS A 68 -15.83 -9.75 18.74
N ASP A 69 -15.57 -8.85 17.79
CA ASP A 69 -16.23 -8.79 16.50
C ASP A 69 -15.20 -8.58 15.37
N PRO A 70 -14.57 -9.65 14.87
CA PRO A 70 -13.58 -9.57 13.81
C PRO A 70 -14.17 -9.12 12.46
N GLN A 71 -15.46 -9.40 12.21
CA GLN A 71 -16.12 -8.98 10.97
C GLN A 71 -16.32 -7.46 10.95
N LEU A 72 -16.81 -6.87 12.05
CA LEU A 72 -16.94 -5.42 12.19
C LEU A 72 -15.60 -4.71 12.03
N PHE A 73 -14.53 -5.26 12.63
CA PHE A 73 -13.18 -4.71 12.46
C PHE A 73 -12.70 -4.79 11.01
N THR A 74 -12.91 -5.93 10.34
CA THR A 74 -12.51 -6.09 8.93
C THR A 74 -13.26 -5.11 8.05
N ARG A 75 -14.58 -4.93 8.26
CA ARG A 75 -15.41 -3.95 7.56
C ARG A 75 -14.90 -2.51 7.76
N TYR A 76 -14.53 -2.15 8.99
CA TYR A 76 -13.91 -0.87 9.29
C TYR A 76 -12.58 -0.68 8.53
N SER A 77 -11.69 -1.68 8.58
CA SER A 77 -10.36 -1.62 7.96
C SER A 77 -10.43 -1.51 6.43
N ILE A 78 -11.37 -2.22 5.80
CA ILE A 78 -11.64 -2.10 4.35
C ILE A 78 -12.19 -0.71 4.03
N THR A 79 -13.16 -0.22 4.80
CA THR A 79 -13.74 1.13 4.60
C THR A 79 -12.68 2.21 4.71
N TYR A 80 -11.79 2.11 5.70
CA TYR A 80 -10.65 3.01 5.85
C TYR A 80 -9.70 2.93 4.66
N SER A 81 -9.42 1.73 4.14
CA SER A 81 -8.57 1.53 2.97
C SER A 81 -9.17 2.17 1.72
N ILE A 82 -10.47 2.03 1.48
CA ILE A 82 -11.19 2.69 0.38
C ILE A 82 -11.12 4.22 0.51
N PHE A 83 -11.29 4.75 1.73
CA PHE A 83 -11.11 6.18 2.00
C PHE A 83 -9.70 6.64 1.64
N MET A 84 -8.66 5.89 2.05
CA MET A 84 -7.27 6.22 1.74
C MET A 84 -6.98 6.19 0.25
N LEU A 85 -7.49 5.20 -0.49
CA LEU A 85 -7.37 5.15 -1.95
C LEU A 85 -7.99 6.38 -2.63
N ARG A 86 -9.21 6.76 -2.22
CA ARG A 86 -9.87 7.98 -2.72
C ARG A 86 -9.06 9.23 -2.39
N ARG A 87 -8.54 9.31 -1.17
CA ARG A 87 -7.70 10.43 -0.72
C ARG A 87 -6.42 10.55 -1.53
N TYR A 88 -5.70 9.45 -1.75
CA TYR A 88 -4.45 9.45 -2.50
C TYR A 88 -4.66 9.68 -3.99
N GLY A 89 -5.76 9.18 -4.57
CA GLY A 89 -6.17 9.53 -5.93
C GLY A 89 -6.45 11.02 -6.12
N ALA A 90 -7.01 11.69 -5.09
CA ALA A 90 -7.13 13.14 -5.10
C ALA A 90 -5.78 13.85 -4.90
N LYS A 91 -4.94 13.31 -4.01
CA LYS A 91 -3.63 13.86 -3.67
C LYS A 91 -2.69 13.88 -4.87
N ILE A 92 -2.55 12.78 -5.62
CA ILE A 92 -1.71 12.76 -6.83
C ILE A 92 -2.19 13.79 -7.86
N ARG A 93 -3.52 13.94 -8.02
CA ARG A 93 -4.09 14.94 -8.92
C ARG A 93 -3.77 16.36 -8.46
N TYR A 94 -3.84 16.62 -7.16
CA TYR A 94 -3.45 17.90 -6.58
C TYR A 94 -1.96 18.19 -6.79
N GLU A 95 -1.06 17.26 -6.46
CA GLU A 95 0.39 17.44 -6.64
C GLU A 95 0.77 17.67 -8.10
N LEU A 96 0.14 16.97 -9.06
CA LEU A 96 0.33 17.22 -10.49
C LEU A 96 -0.04 18.65 -10.91
N ILE A 97 -1.16 19.17 -10.39
CA ILE A 97 -1.57 20.56 -10.64
C ILE A 97 -0.60 21.53 -9.97
N PHE A 98 -0.25 21.28 -8.71
CA PHE A 98 0.66 22.12 -7.93
C PHE A 98 2.04 22.26 -8.59
N HIS A 99 2.63 21.15 -9.05
CA HIS A 99 3.95 21.18 -9.69
C HIS A 99 3.93 21.82 -11.08
N ARG A 100 2.79 21.81 -11.78
CA ARG A 100 2.65 22.42 -13.11
C ARG A 100 2.30 23.91 -13.05
N ASP A 101 1.30 24.25 -12.23
CA ASP A 101 0.60 25.55 -12.27
C ASP A 101 0.63 26.30 -10.92
N GLY A 102 1.28 25.74 -9.89
CA GLY A 102 1.10 26.16 -8.50
C GLY A 102 1.53 27.58 -8.14
N LYS A 103 2.25 28.28 -9.04
CA LYS A 103 2.61 29.70 -8.86
C LYS A 103 1.47 30.66 -9.24
N ASP A 104 0.58 30.25 -10.13
CA ASP A 104 -0.37 31.15 -10.82
C ASP A 104 -1.83 30.88 -10.43
N SER A 105 -2.08 30.06 -9.39
CA SER A 105 -3.41 29.54 -9.07
C SER A 105 -3.67 29.41 -7.56
N ASP A 106 -4.95 29.48 -7.15
CA ASP A 106 -5.35 29.26 -5.76
C ASP A 106 -5.26 27.77 -5.40
N MET A 107 -4.09 27.37 -4.91
CA MET A 107 -3.80 25.99 -4.52
C MET A 107 -4.53 25.57 -3.23
N ARG A 108 -4.91 26.50 -2.35
CA ARG A 108 -5.66 26.18 -1.12
C ARG A 108 -7.06 25.66 -1.45
N MET A 109 -7.77 26.41 -2.28
CA MET A 109 -9.11 26.04 -2.72
C MET A 109 -9.06 24.78 -3.61
N THR A 110 -8.09 24.70 -4.53
CA THR A 110 -7.90 23.51 -5.39
C THR A 110 -7.68 22.24 -4.57
N TYR A 111 -6.79 22.30 -3.58
CA TYR A 111 -6.53 21.19 -2.66
C TYR A 111 -7.79 20.75 -1.92
N SER A 112 -8.45 21.70 -1.23
CA SER A 112 -9.61 21.39 -0.39
C SER A 112 -10.77 20.83 -1.22
N ASP A 113 -11.04 21.39 -2.40
CA ASP A 113 -12.12 20.91 -3.26
C ASP A 113 -11.86 19.53 -3.85
N LEU A 114 -10.63 19.24 -4.30
CA LEU A 114 -10.27 17.92 -4.83
C LEU A 114 -10.45 16.84 -3.77
N LEU A 115 -9.87 17.05 -2.59
CA LEU A 115 -9.95 16.06 -1.52
C LEU A 115 -11.39 15.95 -1.00
N ARG A 116 -12.14 17.05 -0.86
CA ARG A 116 -13.54 17.02 -0.41
C ARG A 116 -14.41 16.23 -1.37
N LYS A 117 -14.30 16.47 -2.68
CA LYS A 117 -15.09 15.75 -3.70
C LYS A 117 -14.75 14.26 -3.72
N SER A 118 -13.48 13.90 -3.57
CA SER A 118 -13.05 12.50 -3.59
C SER A 118 -13.35 11.75 -2.30
N THR A 119 -13.20 12.39 -1.14
CA THR A 119 -13.37 11.74 0.17
C THR A 119 -14.77 11.87 0.75
N LEU A 120 -15.59 12.78 0.21
CA LEU A 120 -16.90 13.15 0.74
C LEU A 120 -16.85 13.74 2.16
N MET A 121 -15.67 14.20 2.60
CA MET A 121 -15.43 14.79 3.91
C MET A 121 -14.95 16.23 3.77
N LYS A 122 -15.24 17.08 4.78
CA LYS A 122 -14.72 18.44 4.83
C LYS A 122 -13.19 18.40 4.97
N GLN A 123 -12.50 19.23 4.20
CA GLN A 123 -11.04 19.33 4.20
C GLN A 123 -10.62 20.71 4.67
N ASN A 124 -9.54 20.74 5.46
CA ASN A 124 -8.93 22.00 5.87
C ASN A 124 -7.90 22.43 4.82
N ASP A 125 -8.07 23.62 4.27
CA ASP A 125 -7.27 24.14 3.16
C ASP A 125 -5.86 24.59 3.59
N VAL A 126 -5.64 24.84 4.89
CA VAL A 126 -4.33 25.26 5.42
C VAL A 126 -3.23 24.23 5.22
N ASN A 127 -3.59 22.95 5.04
CA ASN A 127 -2.65 21.84 4.87
C ASN A 127 -2.15 21.68 3.43
N TYR A 128 -2.57 22.53 2.48
CA TYR A 128 -2.27 22.37 1.06
C TYR A 128 -0.77 22.24 0.73
N LEU A 129 0.12 22.87 1.50
CA LEU A 129 1.58 22.71 1.33
C LEU A 129 2.15 21.55 2.16
N GLN A 130 1.58 21.29 3.33
CA GLN A 130 2.06 20.23 4.23
C GLN A 130 1.75 18.83 3.67
N ASP A 131 0.66 18.69 2.93
CA ASP A 131 0.22 17.42 2.35
C ASP A 131 0.86 17.14 0.98
N ILE A 132 2.01 17.75 0.66
CA ILE A 132 2.78 17.46 -0.57
C ILE A 132 3.92 16.51 -0.22
N ASP A 133 4.01 15.40 -0.94
CA ASP A 133 5.11 14.46 -0.76
C ASP A 133 6.37 14.92 -1.52
N ALA A 134 7.53 14.78 -0.88
CA ALA A 134 8.80 14.97 -1.56
C ALA A 134 8.92 13.99 -2.74
N ASN A 135 9.44 14.45 -3.87
CA ASN A 135 9.69 13.62 -5.07
C ASN A 135 8.43 12.87 -5.58
N MET A 136 7.23 13.43 -5.38
CA MET A 136 5.96 12.80 -5.77
C MET A 136 5.77 11.38 -5.20
N TYR A 137 6.17 11.16 -3.96
CA TYR A 137 6.11 9.83 -3.32
C TYR A 137 4.69 9.23 -3.25
N VAL A 138 3.64 10.07 -3.31
CA VAL A 138 2.25 9.65 -3.51
C VAL A 138 2.08 8.70 -4.71
N ALA A 139 2.86 8.88 -5.78
CA ALA A 139 2.84 7.98 -6.94
C ALA A 139 3.41 6.60 -6.60
N SER A 140 4.45 6.53 -5.75
CA SER A 140 5.01 5.27 -5.24
C SER A 140 3.97 4.50 -4.43
N TYR A 141 3.26 5.15 -3.51
CA TYR A 141 2.20 4.53 -2.72
C TYR A 141 1.06 3.98 -3.58
N LEU A 142 0.59 4.74 -4.57
CA LEU A 142 -0.48 4.29 -5.48
C LEU A 142 -0.05 3.06 -6.29
N ARG A 143 1.17 3.07 -6.85
CA ARG A 143 1.72 1.93 -7.60
C ARG A 143 1.95 0.72 -6.69
N ALA A 144 2.39 0.95 -5.46
CA ALA A 144 2.60 -0.08 -4.46
C ALA A 144 1.30 -0.79 -4.05
N TRP A 145 0.20 -0.05 -3.84
CA TRP A 145 -1.10 -0.66 -3.58
C TRP A 145 -1.61 -1.52 -4.74
N ILE A 146 -1.34 -1.12 -5.98
CA ILE A 146 -1.70 -1.92 -7.15
C ILE A 146 -0.88 -3.22 -7.17
N LEU A 147 0.44 -3.11 -7.02
CA LEU A 147 1.34 -4.27 -6.99
C LEU A 147 1.00 -5.20 -5.82
N GLU A 148 0.75 -4.67 -4.64
CA GLU A 148 0.41 -5.47 -3.47
C GLU A 148 -0.90 -6.25 -3.69
N ALA A 149 -1.90 -5.65 -4.30
CA ALA A 149 -3.14 -6.35 -4.60
C ALA A 149 -2.93 -7.53 -5.58
N GLN A 150 -2.11 -7.31 -6.61
CA GLN A 150 -1.71 -8.35 -7.56
C GLN A 150 -0.85 -9.44 -6.89
N LEU A 151 0.10 -9.06 -6.04
CA LEU A 151 0.92 -9.99 -5.27
C LEU A 151 0.09 -10.83 -4.32
N ASN A 152 -0.87 -10.22 -3.61
CA ASN A 152 -1.77 -10.93 -2.71
C ASN A 152 -2.68 -11.92 -3.45
N MET A 153 -3.18 -11.56 -4.63
CA MET A 153 -3.93 -12.47 -5.50
C MET A 153 -3.07 -13.66 -5.92
N TYR A 154 -1.86 -13.39 -6.43
CA TYR A 154 -0.90 -14.43 -6.80
C TYR A 154 -0.59 -15.36 -5.62
N LEU A 155 -0.35 -14.80 -4.44
CA LEU A 155 -0.06 -15.58 -3.23
C LEU A 155 -1.24 -16.47 -2.84
N THR A 156 -2.46 -15.94 -2.92
CA THR A 156 -3.68 -16.68 -2.61
C THR A 156 -3.93 -17.82 -3.59
N GLU A 157 -3.76 -17.58 -4.88
CA GLU A 157 -3.99 -18.58 -5.94
C GLU A 157 -2.93 -19.70 -5.92
N ASN A 158 -1.67 -19.37 -5.60
CA ASN A 158 -0.55 -20.32 -5.66
C ASN A 158 -0.22 -20.99 -4.32
N TYR A 159 -0.62 -20.37 -3.19
CA TYR A 159 -0.25 -20.82 -1.84
C TYR A 159 -1.41 -20.89 -0.84
N ASP A 160 -2.66 -20.75 -1.30
CA ASP A 160 -3.92 -20.84 -0.54
C ASP A 160 -4.38 -19.53 0.14
N GLU A 161 -5.65 -19.47 0.57
CA GLU A 161 -6.28 -18.31 1.22
C GLU A 161 -5.56 -17.88 2.51
N ASP A 162 -4.84 -18.79 3.15
CA ASP A 162 -4.00 -18.56 4.31
C ASP A 162 -2.50 -18.65 4.02
N TRP A 163 -2.07 -18.24 2.82
CA TRP A 163 -0.68 -18.24 2.34
C TRP A 163 0.35 -17.72 3.35
N PHE A 164 -0.04 -16.79 4.24
CA PHE A 164 0.82 -16.24 5.31
C PHE A 164 1.25 -17.29 6.34
N ARG A 165 0.67 -18.50 6.32
CA ARG A 165 1.08 -19.67 7.12
C ARG A 165 1.79 -20.73 6.30
N ASN A 166 1.85 -20.58 4.99
CA ASN A 166 2.41 -21.56 4.07
C ASN A 166 3.92 -21.35 3.93
N PRO A 167 4.78 -22.29 4.36
CA PRO A 167 6.24 -22.15 4.22
C PRO A 167 6.70 -22.00 2.77
N LYS A 168 5.93 -22.49 1.79
CA LYS A 168 6.25 -22.33 0.37
C LYS A 168 6.08 -20.89 -0.09
N ALA A 169 5.11 -20.15 0.45
CA ALA A 169 4.95 -18.71 0.18
C ALA A 169 6.12 -17.91 0.74
N SER A 170 6.67 -18.33 1.90
CA SER A 170 7.86 -17.70 2.50
C SER A 170 9.07 -17.74 1.56
N ASN A 171 9.39 -18.90 0.99
CA ASN A 171 10.51 -19.03 0.05
C ASN A 171 10.34 -18.09 -1.15
N PHE A 172 9.13 -18.01 -1.70
CA PHE A 172 8.81 -17.10 -2.80
C PHE A 172 8.98 -15.62 -2.42
N MET A 173 8.51 -15.22 -1.23
CA MET A 173 8.71 -13.86 -0.74
C MET A 173 10.19 -13.53 -0.50
N LEU A 174 10.97 -14.49 0.01
CA LEU A 174 12.42 -14.33 0.19
C LEU A 174 13.14 -14.17 -1.16
N ASP A 175 12.73 -14.94 -2.17
CA ASP A 175 13.25 -14.77 -3.54
C ASP A 175 12.93 -13.37 -4.08
N LEU A 176 11.70 -12.89 -3.89
CA LEU A 176 11.31 -11.51 -4.22
C LEU A 176 12.19 -10.47 -3.50
N PHE A 177 12.34 -10.59 -2.17
CA PHE A 177 13.14 -9.66 -1.39
C PHE A 177 14.61 -9.67 -1.78
N SER A 178 15.16 -10.84 -2.14
CA SER A 178 16.55 -10.98 -2.56
C SER A 178 16.90 -10.13 -3.79
N MET A 179 15.90 -9.78 -4.59
CA MET A 179 16.06 -8.94 -5.78
C MET A 179 16.28 -7.45 -5.45
N GLY A 180 16.08 -7.04 -4.19
CA GLY A 180 16.09 -5.64 -3.80
C GLY A 180 15.10 -4.83 -4.64
N GLN A 181 15.51 -3.64 -5.03
CA GLN A 181 14.78 -2.74 -5.93
C GLN A 181 15.34 -2.78 -7.37
N LYS A 182 15.95 -3.90 -7.79
CA LYS A 182 16.48 -4.06 -9.16
C LYS A 182 15.41 -3.88 -10.24
N TYR A 183 14.21 -4.39 -9.97
CA TYR A 183 13.07 -4.31 -10.88
C TYR A 183 12.09 -3.24 -10.43
N THR A 184 11.39 -2.63 -11.38
CA THR A 184 10.27 -1.74 -11.10
C THR A 184 9.04 -2.52 -10.65
N ALA A 185 8.08 -1.86 -10.01
CA ALA A 185 6.82 -2.49 -9.62
C ALA A 185 6.06 -3.09 -10.81
N ASP A 186 6.17 -2.48 -11.99
CA ASP A 186 5.54 -2.93 -13.23
C ASP A 186 6.21 -4.19 -13.80
N GLU A 187 7.54 -4.27 -13.71
CA GLU A 187 8.29 -5.48 -14.07
C GLU A 187 8.03 -6.64 -13.11
N ILE A 188 7.92 -6.37 -11.80
CA ILE A 188 7.54 -7.40 -10.83
C ILE A 188 6.13 -7.92 -11.13
N ALA A 189 5.16 -7.04 -11.40
CA ALA A 189 3.82 -7.47 -11.80
C ALA A 189 3.87 -8.39 -13.04
N ARG A 190 4.73 -8.09 -14.03
CA ARG A 190 4.94 -9.00 -15.18
C ARG A 190 5.56 -10.34 -14.80
N GLN A 191 6.50 -10.35 -13.86
CA GLN A 191 7.08 -11.59 -13.34
C GLN A 191 6.05 -12.47 -12.61
N LEU A 192 5.03 -11.86 -11.99
CA LEU A 192 3.88 -12.56 -11.40
C LEU A 192 2.88 -13.09 -12.45
N GLY A 193 3.10 -12.82 -13.75
CA GLY A 193 2.23 -13.27 -14.85
C GLY A 193 1.19 -12.24 -15.33
N TYR A 194 1.20 -11.01 -14.80
CA TYR A 194 0.32 -9.93 -15.24
C TYR A 194 0.88 -9.15 -16.44
N LYS A 195 0.11 -8.22 -17.02
CA LYS A 195 0.59 -7.38 -18.14
C LYS A 195 1.49 -6.22 -17.68
N GLY A 196 1.41 -5.89 -16.40
CA GLY A 196 1.98 -4.74 -15.72
C GLY A 196 1.14 -4.42 -14.48
N LEU A 197 1.19 -3.18 -14.01
CA LEU A 197 0.32 -2.72 -12.91
C LEU A 197 -1.14 -2.57 -13.38
N GLU A 198 -2.04 -3.34 -12.77
CA GLU A 198 -3.45 -3.41 -13.14
C GLU A 198 -4.35 -2.95 -11.98
N VAL A 199 -4.80 -1.69 -12.05
CA VAL A 199 -5.54 -1.02 -10.95
C VAL A 199 -6.82 -1.74 -10.52
N GLU A 200 -7.39 -2.59 -11.39
CA GLU A 200 -8.62 -3.28 -11.08
C GLU A 200 -8.51 -4.31 -9.96
N TYR A 201 -7.36 -4.97 -9.82
CA TYR A 201 -7.13 -5.94 -8.74
C TYR A 201 -7.23 -5.28 -7.37
N MET A 202 -6.75 -4.04 -7.25
CA MET A 202 -6.76 -3.27 -6.02
C MET A 202 -8.17 -3.00 -5.48
N TRP A 203 -9.06 -2.44 -6.28
CA TRP A 203 -10.41 -2.11 -5.80
C TRP A 203 -11.33 -3.33 -5.78
N ARG A 204 -11.19 -4.28 -6.73
CA ARG A 204 -12.02 -5.50 -6.75
C ARG A 204 -11.81 -6.33 -5.49
N ARG A 205 -10.56 -6.50 -5.04
CA ARG A 205 -10.26 -7.22 -3.81
C ARG A 205 -11.01 -6.63 -2.63
N LEU A 206 -10.89 -5.31 -2.41
CA LEU A 206 -11.54 -4.62 -1.29
C LEU A 206 -13.06 -4.71 -1.36
N ILE A 207 -13.67 -4.55 -2.54
CA ILE A 207 -15.12 -4.62 -2.70
C ILE A 207 -15.64 -6.05 -2.52
N ASN A 208 -14.96 -7.05 -3.08
CA ASN A 208 -15.36 -8.46 -2.93
C ASN A 208 -15.30 -8.87 -1.46
N THR A 209 -14.18 -8.60 -0.77
CA THR A 209 -14.07 -8.89 0.66
C THR A 209 -15.15 -8.16 1.46
N LEU A 210 -15.51 -6.93 1.11
CA LEU A 210 -16.59 -6.20 1.80
C LEU A 210 -17.97 -6.84 1.58
N ASN A 211 -18.22 -7.40 0.40
CA ASN A 211 -19.49 -8.06 0.07
C ASN A 211 -19.61 -9.46 0.69
N ASP A 212 -18.48 -10.11 0.97
CA ASP A 212 -18.41 -11.46 1.55
C ASP A 212 -18.45 -11.48 3.09
N LEU A 213 -18.36 -10.31 3.75
CA LEU A 213 -18.45 -10.14 5.21
C LEU A 213 -19.89 -10.17 5.73
#